data_AF-A0A6G1K9X1-F1
#
_entry.id   AF-A0A6G1K9X1-F1
#
_cell.length_a   1.000
_cell.length_b   1.000
_cell.length_c   1.000
_cell.angle_alpha   90.00
_cell.angle_beta   90.00
_cell.angle_gamma   90.00
#
_symmetry.space_group_name_H-M   'P 1'
#
loop_
_entity.id
_entity.type
_entity.pdbx_description
1 polymer ?
#
loop_
_entity_poly.entity_id
_entity_poly.type
_entity_poly.pdbx_seq_one_letter_code
_entity_poly.pdbx_strand_id
1 'polypeptide(L)'
;MPLSAVTPVTRTKQEIFRERLNQSVRTRNCLIIEQKDARQKDAKQRSCELLQHLNDFSFQGNDQKRPRRSALPDHRAQLLNRSREITVELREWEKTFKSQLVAYGQAMCLPFAEEMQARLPIEIRDMIYQYMLDGVSKDYLRSLNVRLTHDRQPKKMWYYESPVFPWIYPGTRTPRHWEDSDYVGLKFAKEMITTYYRVCTFIIREPSFHLLDTFLQQEPCGYGILISDIISHLEMIIAFKRYIGWDENRNYKVKFDETKEQTAKQKETLSKQLQALLRIEGRCTIDFKIEIWHGDGKAGILQFGEMVDMLLPIISVLKNRGSTININFMSSTLAGFGAALNFGKWVIQDTASDPIVPFLRNVMDKFGLPGVENVNAEDVRAFEANFIPPNPDDQSKHYAYSM
;
A
#
# COMPACT_ATOMS: atom_id res chain seq x y z
N MET A 1 -54.92 19.71 -1.59
CA MET A 1 -53.58 20.29 -1.30
C MET A 1 -53.02 20.83 -2.61
N PRO A 2 -52.73 22.14 -2.74
CA PRO A 2 -52.20 22.69 -3.98
C PRO A 2 -50.72 22.32 -4.12
N LEU A 3 -50.35 21.84 -5.31
CA LEU A 3 -48.97 21.57 -5.70
C LEU A 3 -48.22 22.90 -5.77
N SER A 4 -47.30 23.11 -4.83
CA SER A 4 -46.41 24.28 -4.83
C SER A 4 -45.58 24.30 -6.12
N ALA A 5 -45.70 25.38 -6.87
CA ALA A 5 -44.93 25.61 -8.08
C ALA A 5 -43.44 25.64 -7.75
N VAL A 6 -42.68 24.71 -8.35
CA VAL A 6 -41.22 24.66 -8.27
C VAL A 6 -40.67 25.89 -9.01
N THR A 7 -40.08 26.82 -8.27
CA THR A 7 -39.42 27.98 -8.86
C THR A 7 -38.17 27.53 -9.63
N PRO A 8 -37.95 28.04 -10.85
CA PRO A 8 -36.78 27.67 -11.66
C PRO A 8 -35.51 28.20 -11.00
N VAL A 9 -34.57 27.29 -10.70
CA VAL A 9 -33.23 27.63 -10.20
C VAL A 9 -32.50 28.41 -11.30
N THR A 10 -32.33 29.71 -11.10
CA THR A 10 -31.51 30.55 -11.99
C THR A 10 -30.05 30.14 -11.85
N ARG A 11 -29.50 29.53 -12.90
CA ARG A 11 -28.08 29.20 -12.99
C ARG A 11 -27.23 30.45 -12.77
N THR A 12 -26.22 30.34 -11.92
CA THR A 12 -25.34 31.48 -11.64
C THR A 12 -24.44 31.76 -12.85
N LYS A 13 -23.99 33.02 -13.02
CA LYS A 13 -23.02 33.38 -14.07
C LYS A 13 -21.74 32.53 -14.00
N GLN A 14 -21.38 32.06 -12.80
CA GLN A 14 -20.23 31.19 -12.56
C GLN A 14 -20.45 29.78 -13.13
N GLU A 15 -21.66 29.22 -13.04
CA GLU A 15 -22.02 27.92 -13.64
C GLU A 15 -21.98 27.96 -15.16
N ILE A 16 -22.53 29.03 -15.77
CA ILE A 16 -22.51 29.22 -17.23
C ILE A 16 -21.07 29.33 -17.74
N PHE A 17 -20.21 30.07 -17.03
CA PHE A 17 -18.80 30.18 -17.37
C PHE A 17 -18.08 28.83 -17.27
N ARG A 18 -18.33 28.06 -16.19
CA ARG A 18 -17.74 26.73 -16.00
C ARG A 18 -18.18 25.72 -17.06
N GLU A 19 -19.44 25.73 -17.45
CA GLU A 19 -19.94 24.89 -18.55
C GLU A 19 -19.26 25.22 -19.89
N ARG A 20 -19.12 26.51 -20.21
CA ARG A 20 -18.44 26.95 -21.44
C ARG A 20 -16.96 26.57 -21.44
N LEU A 21 -16.28 26.71 -20.30
CA LEU A 21 -14.89 26.29 -20.14
C LEU A 21 -14.76 24.78 -20.36
N ASN A 22 -15.59 23.98 -19.69
CA ASN A 22 -15.60 22.52 -19.83
C ASN A 22 -15.91 22.07 -21.27
N GLN A 23 -16.84 22.74 -21.95
CA GLN A 23 -17.19 22.42 -23.33
C GLN A 23 -16.05 22.77 -24.29
N SER A 24 -15.47 23.96 -24.17
CA SER A 24 -14.30 24.38 -24.96
C SER A 24 -13.12 23.41 -24.80
N VAL A 25 -12.86 23.02 -23.55
CA VAL A 25 -11.86 22.04 -23.18
C VAL A 25 -12.12 20.67 -23.81
N ARG A 26 -13.35 20.14 -23.71
CA ARG A 26 -13.72 18.85 -24.31
C ARG A 26 -13.52 18.85 -25.82
N THR A 27 -13.98 19.90 -26.50
CA THR A 27 -13.81 20.04 -27.95
C THR A 27 -12.33 20.07 -28.34
N ARG A 28 -11.50 20.80 -27.58
CA ARG A 28 -10.07 20.86 -27.82
C ARG A 28 -9.39 19.49 -27.62
N ASN A 29 -9.81 18.72 -26.62
CA ASN A 29 -9.26 17.39 -26.35
C ASN A 29 -9.64 16.36 -27.42
N CYS A 30 -10.89 16.35 -27.88
CA CYS A 30 -11.30 15.50 -29.01
C CYS A 30 -10.45 15.81 -30.25
N LEU A 31 -10.26 17.10 -30.57
CA LEU A 31 -9.41 17.52 -31.69
C LEU A 31 -7.95 17.09 -31.50
N ILE A 32 -7.41 17.18 -30.29
CA ILE A 32 -6.03 16.78 -29.99
C ILE A 32 -5.85 15.25 -30.15
N ILE A 33 -6.81 14.44 -29.68
CA ILE A 33 -6.77 12.97 -29.82
C ILE A 33 -6.92 12.58 -31.29
N GLU A 34 -7.87 13.17 -32.01
CA GLU A 34 -8.07 12.93 -33.44
C GLU A 34 -6.83 13.32 -34.26
N GLN A 35 -6.20 14.45 -33.93
CA GLN A 35 -4.94 14.87 -34.57
C GLN A 35 -3.79 13.90 -34.28
N LYS A 36 -3.70 13.34 -33.06
CA LYS A 36 -2.71 12.33 -32.70
C LYS A 36 -2.90 11.06 -33.53
N ASP A 37 -4.12 10.54 -33.58
CA ASP A 37 -4.44 9.31 -34.31
C ASP A 37 -4.24 9.49 -35.81
N ALA A 38 -4.64 10.65 -36.36
CA ALA A 38 -4.41 10.98 -37.77
C ALA A 38 -2.92 11.04 -38.11
N ARG A 39 -2.11 11.71 -37.30
CA ARG A 39 -0.66 11.80 -37.52
C ARG A 39 0.06 10.47 -37.32
N GLN A 40 -0.36 9.66 -36.36
CA GLN A 40 0.22 8.33 -36.15
C GLN A 40 -0.12 7.39 -37.31
N LYS A 41 -1.33 7.50 -37.88
CA LYS A 41 -1.72 6.78 -39.10
C LYS A 41 -0.89 7.24 -40.30
N ASP A 42 -0.74 8.54 -40.52
CA ASP A 42 0.09 9.10 -41.60
C ASP A 42 1.56 8.67 -41.47
N ALA A 43 2.15 8.73 -40.27
CA ALA A 43 3.52 8.29 -40.03
C ALA A 43 3.72 6.79 -40.31
N LYS A 44 2.77 5.94 -39.89
CA LYS A 44 2.79 4.50 -40.20
C LYS A 44 2.65 4.25 -41.69
N GLN A 45 1.73 4.94 -42.35
CA GLN A 45 1.51 4.81 -43.78
C GLN A 45 2.76 5.17 -44.58
N ARG A 46 3.38 6.33 -44.29
CA ARG A 46 4.64 6.74 -44.92
C ARG A 46 5.78 5.76 -44.66
N SER A 47 5.85 5.17 -43.47
CA SER A 47 6.83 4.13 -43.17
C SER A 47 6.61 2.86 -44.00
N CYS A 48 5.36 2.45 -44.21
CA CYS A 48 5.02 1.30 -45.06
C CYS A 48 5.34 1.60 -46.53
N GLU A 49 4.99 2.78 -47.04
CA GLU A 49 5.30 3.22 -48.40
C GLU A 49 6.81 3.23 -48.66
N LEU A 50 7.61 3.71 -47.69
CA LEU A 50 9.08 3.67 -47.78
C LEU A 50 9.65 2.25 -47.80
N LEU A 51 9.11 1.33 -47.00
CA LEU A 51 9.53 -0.07 -46.99
C LEU A 51 9.14 -0.79 -48.29
N GLN A 52 7.97 -0.48 -48.84
CA GLN A 52 7.51 -1.04 -50.09
C GLN A 52 8.39 -0.56 -51.26
N HIS A 53 8.71 0.73 -51.33
CA HIS A 53 9.66 1.27 -52.30
C HIS A 53 11.05 0.63 -52.21
N LEU A 54 11.53 0.31 -51.00
CA LEU A 54 12.80 -0.40 -50.79
C LEU A 54 12.75 -1.84 -51.29
N ASN A 55 11.65 -2.55 -51.09
CA ASN A 55 11.47 -3.93 -51.56
C ASN A 55 11.31 -4.00 -53.08
N ASP A 56 10.55 -3.08 -53.68
CA ASP A 56 10.34 -3.04 -55.13
C ASP A 56 11.66 -2.78 -55.88
N PHE A 57 12.58 -2.02 -55.28
CA PHE A 57 13.94 -1.82 -55.80
C PHE A 57 14.82 -3.08 -55.74
N SER A 58 14.50 -4.06 -54.89
CA SER A 58 15.28 -5.29 -54.74
C SER A 58 14.89 -6.40 -55.73
N PHE A 59 13.74 -6.27 -56.40
CA PHE A 59 13.10 -7.37 -57.15
C PHE A 59 13.06 -7.20 -58.68
N GLN A 60 13.59 -6.10 -59.24
CA GLN A 60 13.66 -5.94 -60.71
C GLN A 60 14.76 -6.84 -61.31
N GLY A 61 14.30 -7.85 -62.04
CA GLY A 61 15.05 -8.95 -62.64
C GLY A 61 16.08 -8.56 -63.72
N ASN A 62 16.90 -9.54 -64.05
CA ASN A 62 18.29 -9.44 -64.52
C ASN A 62 18.59 -8.92 -65.95
N ASP A 63 17.64 -8.45 -66.77
CA ASP A 63 17.88 -8.46 -68.23
C ASP A 63 18.00 -7.12 -68.98
N GLN A 64 18.10 -5.97 -68.31
CA GLN A 64 18.42 -4.72 -69.01
C GLN A 64 19.53 -3.93 -68.32
N LYS A 65 20.60 -3.64 -69.09
CA LYS A 65 21.78 -2.79 -68.82
C LYS A 65 21.70 -2.06 -67.47
N ARG A 66 22.29 -2.69 -66.44
CA ARG A 66 22.32 -2.19 -65.07
C ARG A 66 22.73 -0.70 -65.04
N PRO A 67 21.83 0.23 -64.68
CA PRO A 67 22.21 1.61 -64.46
C PRO A 67 23.31 1.67 -63.40
N ARG A 68 24.28 2.58 -63.59
CA ARG A 68 25.51 2.69 -62.80
C ARG A 68 25.21 2.59 -61.29
N ARG A 69 25.83 1.61 -60.62
CA ARG A 69 25.77 1.29 -59.18
C ARG A 69 26.02 2.46 -58.21
N SER A 70 26.34 3.66 -58.68
CA SER A 70 26.76 4.79 -57.85
C SER A 70 25.60 5.53 -57.15
N ALA A 71 24.35 5.42 -57.60
CA ALA A 71 23.23 6.18 -57.02
C ALA A 71 22.49 5.48 -55.85
N LEU A 72 22.67 4.16 -55.71
CA LEU A 72 21.99 3.37 -54.66
C LEU A 72 22.46 3.72 -53.23
N PRO A 73 23.76 3.93 -52.97
CA PRO A 73 24.24 4.34 -51.65
C PRO A 73 23.68 5.70 -51.21
N ASP A 74 23.58 6.65 -52.14
CA ASP A 74 23.07 8.00 -51.86
C ASP A 74 21.59 7.97 -51.51
N HIS A 75 20.77 7.22 -52.26
CA HIS A 75 19.35 7.05 -51.95
C HIS A 75 19.14 6.36 -50.58
N ARG A 76 19.92 5.32 -50.27
CA ARG A 76 19.86 4.66 -48.96
C ARG A 76 20.25 5.62 -47.83
N ALA A 77 21.27 6.45 -48.03
CA ALA A 77 21.68 7.47 -47.05
C ALA A 77 20.58 8.50 -46.83
N GLN A 78 19.90 8.95 -47.90
CA GLN A 78 18.75 9.86 -47.81
C GLN A 78 17.60 9.25 -47.01
N LEU A 79 17.26 7.98 -47.26
CA LEU A 79 16.20 7.28 -46.51
C LEU A 79 16.54 7.12 -45.02
N LEU A 80 17.79 6.79 -44.70
CA LEU A 80 18.25 6.70 -43.31
C LEU A 80 18.21 8.07 -42.61
N ASN A 81 18.62 9.14 -43.29
CA ASN A 81 18.52 10.50 -42.76
C ASN A 81 17.05 10.90 -42.53
N ARG A 82 16.17 10.62 -43.48
CA ARG A 82 14.74 10.92 -43.34
C ARG A 82 14.08 10.13 -42.22
N SER A 83 14.45 8.86 -42.03
CA SER A 83 13.99 8.03 -40.91
C SER A 83 14.45 8.59 -39.56
N ARG A 84 15.69 9.10 -39.49
CA ARG A 84 16.19 9.79 -38.29
C ARG A 84 15.44 11.09 -38.01
N GLU A 85 15.22 11.92 -39.02
CA GLU A 85 14.43 13.16 -38.92
C GLU A 85 13.02 12.88 -38.38
N ILE A 86 12.30 11.92 -38.97
CA ILE A 86 10.96 11.51 -38.50
C ILE A 86 11.01 11.05 -37.04
N THR A 87 12.03 10.29 -36.66
CA THR A 87 12.18 9.82 -35.27
C THR A 87 12.40 10.98 -34.30
N VAL A 88 13.17 12.01 -34.70
CA VAL A 88 13.38 13.22 -33.90
C VAL A 88 12.08 14.04 -33.80
N GLU A 89 11.40 14.28 -34.92
CA GLU A 89 10.13 15.00 -34.97
C GLU A 89 9.06 14.33 -34.09
N LEU A 90 8.97 12.99 -34.12
CA LEU A 90 8.05 12.23 -33.26
C LEU A 90 8.37 12.42 -31.78
N ARG A 91 9.65 12.40 -31.38
CA ARG A 91 10.07 12.62 -29.98
C ARG A 91 9.76 14.04 -29.50
N GLU A 92 10.02 15.05 -30.34
CA GLU A 92 9.71 16.44 -30.03
C GLU A 92 8.20 16.67 -29.90
N TRP A 93 7.42 16.06 -30.79
CA TRP A 93 5.97 16.11 -30.74
C TRP A 93 5.42 15.41 -29.49
N GLU A 94 5.91 14.21 -29.17
CA GLU A 94 5.54 13.50 -27.93
C GLU A 94 5.87 14.32 -26.67
N LYS A 95 7.04 14.96 -26.64
CA LYS A 95 7.43 15.85 -25.54
C LYS A 95 6.47 17.03 -25.41
N THR A 96 6.16 17.69 -26.53
CA THR A 96 5.24 18.84 -26.57
C THR A 96 3.83 18.43 -26.15
N PHE A 97 3.32 17.32 -26.69
CA PHE A 97 2.02 16.76 -26.34
C PHE A 97 1.92 16.42 -24.85
N LYS A 98 2.93 15.75 -24.28
CA LYS A 98 3.02 15.49 -22.83
C LYS A 98 2.99 16.79 -22.03
N SER A 99 3.75 17.80 -22.42
CA SER A 99 3.76 19.10 -21.72
C SER A 99 2.39 19.80 -21.75
N GLN A 100 1.66 19.70 -22.88
CA GLN A 100 0.31 20.26 -23.00
C GLN A 100 -0.70 19.49 -22.14
N LEU A 101 -0.58 18.17 -22.05
CA LEU A 101 -1.41 17.34 -21.16
C LEU A 101 -1.16 17.67 -19.68
N VAL A 102 0.11 17.88 -19.28
CA VAL A 102 0.47 18.31 -17.92
C VAL A 102 -0.18 19.67 -17.63
N ALA A 103 0.08 20.67 -18.46
CA ALA A 103 -0.48 22.01 -18.28
C ALA A 103 -2.02 22.01 -18.23
N TYR A 104 -2.66 21.18 -19.04
CA TYR A 104 -4.10 20.99 -19.02
C TYR A 104 -4.59 20.37 -17.70
N GLY A 105 -3.92 19.32 -17.22
CA GLY A 105 -4.25 18.70 -15.94
C GLY A 105 -4.12 19.70 -14.79
N GLN A 106 -3.04 20.48 -14.76
CA GLN A 106 -2.82 21.53 -13.76
C GLN A 106 -3.93 22.60 -13.80
N ALA A 107 -4.28 23.08 -15.01
CA ALA A 107 -5.32 24.10 -15.18
C ALA A 107 -6.71 23.62 -14.73
N MET A 108 -6.96 22.31 -14.73
CA MET A 108 -8.22 21.72 -14.28
C MET A 108 -8.22 21.40 -12.77
N CYS A 109 -7.11 20.85 -12.27
CA CYS A 109 -7.01 20.34 -10.91
C CYS A 109 -6.76 21.46 -9.89
N LEU A 110 -5.88 22.42 -10.21
CA LEU A 110 -5.44 23.43 -9.25
C LEU A 110 -6.59 24.35 -8.80
N PRO A 111 -7.41 24.94 -9.69
CA PRO A 111 -8.52 25.80 -9.25
C PRO A 111 -9.58 25.01 -8.46
N PHE A 112 -9.77 23.74 -8.77
CA PHE A 112 -10.67 22.88 -8.02
C PHE A 112 -10.15 22.62 -6.61
N ALA A 113 -8.86 22.28 -6.48
CA ALA A 113 -8.22 22.05 -5.19
C ALA A 113 -8.23 23.31 -4.32
N GLU A 114 -7.88 24.47 -4.88
CA GLU A 114 -7.91 25.76 -4.19
C GLU A 114 -9.32 26.09 -3.68
N GLU A 115 -10.34 25.93 -4.52
CA GLU A 115 -11.73 26.19 -4.14
C GLU A 115 -12.24 25.22 -3.07
N MET A 116 -11.84 23.95 -3.16
CA MET A 116 -12.14 22.94 -2.14
C MET A 116 -11.55 23.34 -0.79
N GLN A 117 -10.29 23.80 -0.77
CA GLN A 117 -9.60 24.24 0.44
C GLN A 117 -10.14 25.55 1.00
N ALA A 118 -10.62 26.46 0.14
CA ALA A 118 -11.16 27.75 0.54
C ALA A 118 -12.59 27.62 1.11
N ARG A 119 -13.42 26.73 0.55
CA ARG A 119 -14.85 26.69 0.86
C ARG A 119 -15.28 25.57 1.80
N LEU A 120 -14.60 24.43 1.80
CA LEU A 120 -15.01 23.28 2.61
C LEU A 120 -14.29 23.31 3.96
N PRO A 121 -14.97 22.99 5.07
CA PRO A 121 -14.30 22.77 6.35
C PRO A 121 -13.46 21.48 6.31
N ILE A 122 -12.46 21.38 7.20
CA ILE A 122 -11.46 20.30 7.16
C ILE A 122 -12.11 18.92 7.25
N GLU A 123 -13.18 18.76 8.03
CA GLU A 123 -13.88 17.49 8.23
C GLU A 123 -14.48 16.96 6.93
N ILE A 124 -15.05 17.86 6.12
CA ILE A 124 -15.60 17.49 4.80
C ILE A 124 -14.46 17.18 3.82
N ARG A 125 -13.34 17.89 3.91
CA ARG A 125 -12.15 17.58 3.09
C ARG A 125 -11.58 16.21 3.43
N ASP A 126 -11.48 15.87 4.72
CA ASP A 126 -11.05 14.55 5.19
C ASP A 126 -11.96 13.42 4.68
N MET A 127 -13.28 13.63 4.66
CA MET A 127 -14.21 12.67 4.05
C MET A 127 -13.99 12.51 2.54
N ILE A 128 -13.70 13.60 1.82
CA ILE A 128 -13.38 13.55 0.38
C ILE A 128 -12.05 12.81 0.16
N TYR A 129 -11.01 13.12 0.93
CA TYR A 129 -9.73 12.43 0.86
C TYR A 129 -9.88 10.95 1.14
N GLN A 130 -10.62 10.59 2.20
CA GLN A 130 -10.92 9.19 2.51
C GLN A 130 -11.66 8.52 1.35
N TYR A 131 -12.66 9.16 0.75
CA TYR A 131 -13.36 8.61 -0.42
C TYR A 131 -12.42 8.41 -1.63
N MET A 132 -11.51 9.35 -1.87
CA MET A 132 -10.50 9.23 -2.93
C MET A 132 -9.55 8.05 -2.68
N LEU A 133 -9.14 7.85 -1.43
CA LEU A 133 -8.31 6.73 -0.98
C LEU A 133 -9.06 5.39 -1.03
N ASP A 134 -10.34 5.35 -0.67
CA ASP A 134 -11.18 4.15 -0.75
C ASP A 134 -11.32 3.66 -2.20
N GLY A 135 -11.41 4.59 -3.15
CA GLY A 135 -11.42 4.28 -4.59
C GLY A 135 -10.14 3.57 -5.06
N VAL A 136 -9.03 3.70 -4.32
CA VAL A 136 -7.79 2.96 -4.55
C VAL A 136 -7.84 1.58 -3.90
N SER A 137 -8.53 1.45 -2.77
CA SER A 137 -8.57 0.23 -1.94
C SER A 137 -9.63 -0.80 -2.36
N LYS A 138 -10.64 -0.42 -3.18
CA LYS A 138 -11.76 -1.29 -3.55
C LYS A 138 -11.36 -2.63 -4.19
N ASP A 139 -10.22 -2.68 -4.87
CA ASP A 139 -9.72 -3.91 -5.50
C ASP A 139 -8.78 -4.73 -4.60
N TYR A 140 -8.33 -4.21 -3.45
CA TYR A 140 -7.24 -4.80 -2.65
C TYR A 140 -7.46 -4.85 -1.13
N LEU A 141 -8.71 -4.99 -0.69
CA LEU A 141 -9.19 -5.34 0.67
C LEU A 141 -9.92 -4.17 1.37
N ARG A 142 -10.99 -4.53 2.07
CA ARG A 142 -11.89 -3.65 2.86
C ARG A 142 -11.20 -3.00 4.08
N SER A 143 -9.88 -3.11 4.17
CA SER A 143 -9.04 -2.47 5.15
C SER A 143 -7.78 -2.02 4.42
N LEU A 144 -7.44 -0.74 4.52
CA LEU A 144 -6.28 -0.14 3.87
C LEU A 144 -5.01 -0.58 4.61
N ASN A 145 -4.77 -1.89 4.56
CA ASN A 145 -3.76 -2.64 5.27
C ASN A 145 -2.49 -2.68 4.42
N VAL A 146 -1.61 -1.75 4.69
CA VAL A 146 -0.34 -1.63 4.01
C VAL A 146 0.62 -2.65 4.57
N ARG A 147 1.02 -3.65 3.78
CA ARG A 147 2.05 -4.59 4.21
C ARG A 147 3.44 -4.08 3.83
N LEU A 148 4.25 -3.76 4.83
CA LEU A 148 5.68 -3.51 4.66
C LEU A 148 6.40 -4.86 4.64
N THR A 149 6.55 -5.46 3.46
CA THR A 149 7.29 -6.73 3.27
C THR A 149 8.50 -6.52 2.36
N HIS A 150 9.64 -7.06 2.78
CA HIS A 150 10.93 -7.02 2.07
C HIS A 150 10.85 -7.41 0.59
N ASP A 151 9.96 -8.35 0.24
CA ASP A 151 9.89 -8.95 -1.10
C ASP A 151 9.13 -8.08 -2.13
N ARG A 152 8.28 -7.17 -1.64
CA ARG A 152 7.43 -6.31 -2.48
C ARG A 152 7.99 -4.92 -2.66
N GLN A 153 9.09 -4.59 -1.99
CA GLN A 153 9.70 -3.28 -2.10
C GLN A 153 10.94 -3.38 -3.00
N PRO A 154 10.94 -2.74 -4.19
CA PRO A 154 12.17 -2.63 -4.95
C PRO A 154 13.18 -1.88 -4.08
N LYS A 155 14.39 -2.44 -3.94
CA LYS A 155 15.55 -1.83 -3.25
C LYS A 155 15.85 -0.36 -3.65
N LYS A 156 15.17 0.16 -4.68
CA LYS A 156 15.31 1.51 -5.24
C LYS A 156 14.19 2.48 -4.86
N MET A 157 13.11 2.06 -4.20
CA MET A 157 12.01 2.95 -3.78
C MET A 157 12.46 4.05 -2.81
N TRP A 158 13.65 3.91 -2.21
CA TRP A 158 14.12 4.77 -1.11
C TRP A 158 15.20 5.80 -1.48
N TYR A 159 15.75 5.77 -2.71
CA TYR A 159 17.01 6.49 -2.95
C TYR A 159 17.10 7.30 -4.26
N TYR A 160 16.27 7.05 -5.29
CA TYR A 160 16.46 7.68 -6.60
C TYR A 160 15.21 8.13 -7.36
N GLU A 161 14.00 7.82 -6.89
CA GLU A 161 12.75 8.29 -7.50
C GLU A 161 11.98 9.08 -6.44
N SER A 162 11.46 10.26 -6.82
CA SER A 162 10.63 11.09 -5.93
C SER A 162 9.58 10.20 -5.28
N PRO A 163 9.47 10.15 -3.93
CA PRO A 163 8.56 9.25 -3.22
C PRO A 163 7.13 9.75 -3.37
N VAL A 164 6.65 9.77 -4.61
CA VAL A 164 5.24 9.77 -4.93
C VAL A 164 4.67 8.52 -4.27
N PHE A 165 3.68 8.71 -3.40
CA PHE A 165 2.86 7.69 -2.74
C PHE A 165 3.30 6.22 -2.97
N PRO A 166 3.67 5.46 -1.91
CA PRO A 166 4.19 4.09 -2.06
C PRO A 166 3.24 3.08 -2.74
N TRP A 167 2.01 3.48 -3.09
CA TRP A 167 1.06 2.79 -3.97
C TRP A 167 1.12 3.37 -5.40
N ILE A 168 2.30 3.39 -5.98
CA ILE A 168 2.39 3.16 -7.41
C ILE A 168 1.67 1.82 -7.64
N TYR A 169 0.46 1.89 -8.20
CA TYR A 169 -0.33 0.71 -8.58
C TYR A 169 0.61 -0.32 -9.20
N PRO A 170 0.47 -1.62 -8.91
CA PRO A 170 1.27 -2.64 -9.57
C PRO A 170 1.16 -2.46 -11.10
N GLY A 171 2.13 -1.77 -11.71
CA GLY A 171 2.12 -1.38 -13.13
C GLY A 171 2.15 0.11 -13.50
N THR A 172 1.85 1.08 -12.61
CA THR A 172 1.86 2.52 -12.99
C THR A 172 2.99 3.29 -12.32
N ARG A 173 4.12 3.48 -13.00
CA ARG A 173 5.29 4.24 -12.48
C ARG A 173 5.04 5.73 -12.19
N THR A 174 3.82 6.24 -12.37
CA THR A 174 3.50 7.66 -12.26
C THR A 174 2.36 7.90 -11.27
N PRO A 175 2.44 8.95 -10.44
CA PRO A 175 1.32 9.39 -9.61
C PRO A 175 0.06 9.55 -10.43
N ARG A 176 -1.08 9.42 -9.78
CA ARG A 176 -2.28 10.07 -10.29
C ARG A 176 -2.13 11.57 -10.16
N HIS A 177 -2.70 12.34 -11.10
CA HIS A 177 -2.62 13.80 -11.08
C HIS A 177 -3.09 14.41 -9.75
N TRP A 178 -4.03 13.79 -9.04
CA TRP A 178 -4.49 14.30 -7.75
C TRP A 178 -3.55 14.00 -6.56
N GLU A 179 -2.52 13.19 -6.78
CA GLU A 179 -1.44 12.86 -5.82
C GLU A 179 -0.24 13.78 -5.94
N ASP A 180 -0.12 14.48 -7.06
CA ASP A 180 1.02 15.31 -7.40
C ASP A 180 0.74 16.78 -7.08
N SER A 181 1.57 17.36 -6.22
CA SER A 181 1.49 18.78 -5.82
C SER A 181 1.54 19.74 -7.00
N ASP A 182 2.15 19.37 -8.12
CA ASP A 182 2.21 20.22 -9.31
C ASP A 182 0.83 20.42 -9.94
N TYR A 183 -0.14 19.53 -9.67
CA TYR A 183 -1.49 19.56 -10.23
C TYR A 183 -2.53 20.10 -9.25
N VAL A 184 -2.43 19.75 -7.97
CA VAL A 184 -3.43 20.13 -6.94
C VAL A 184 -2.93 21.19 -5.96
N GLY A 185 -1.67 21.58 -6.07
CA GLY A 185 -1.03 22.51 -5.15
C GLY A 185 -0.51 21.81 -3.89
N LEU A 186 0.56 22.39 -3.31
CA LEU A 186 1.26 21.82 -2.17
C LEU A 186 0.36 21.63 -0.94
N LYS A 187 -0.52 22.60 -0.66
CA LYS A 187 -1.40 22.54 0.52
C LYS A 187 -2.38 21.36 0.43
N PHE A 188 -2.99 21.14 -0.73
CA PHE A 188 -3.91 20.02 -0.95
C PHE A 188 -3.17 18.69 -0.84
N ALA A 189 -2.01 18.58 -1.50
CA ALA A 189 -1.20 17.37 -1.46
C ALA A 189 -0.76 17.02 -0.03
N LYS A 190 -0.36 18.02 0.78
CA LYS A 190 -0.03 17.87 2.21
C LYS A 190 -1.21 17.38 3.05
N GLU A 191 -2.40 17.97 2.86
CA GLU A 191 -3.59 17.54 3.60
C GLU A 191 -3.91 16.07 3.24
N MET A 192 -3.90 15.73 1.95
CA MET A 192 -4.22 14.39 1.48
C MET A 192 -3.23 13.31 1.94
N ILE A 193 -1.91 13.56 1.88
CA ILE A 193 -0.91 12.61 2.42
C ILE A 193 -1.04 12.45 3.93
N THR A 194 -1.39 13.53 4.64
CA THR A 194 -1.63 13.47 6.08
C THR A 194 -2.85 12.60 6.38
N THR A 195 -3.97 12.82 5.69
CA THR A 195 -5.18 11.99 5.85
C THR A 195 -4.90 10.53 5.50
N TYR A 196 -4.07 10.28 4.48
CA TYR A 196 -3.62 8.94 4.13
C TYR A 196 -2.94 8.22 5.32
N TYR A 197 -1.89 8.78 5.93
CA TYR A 197 -1.22 8.14 7.07
C TYR A 197 -2.06 8.10 8.36
N ARG A 198 -3.10 8.95 8.45
CA ARG A 198 -4.06 8.94 9.57
C ARG A 198 -5.10 7.84 9.45
N VAL A 199 -5.57 7.52 8.26
CA VAL A 199 -6.68 6.56 8.07
C VAL A 199 -6.16 5.14 7.82
N CYS A 200 -4.95 5.00 7.28
CA CYS A 200 -4.40 3.70 6.90
C CYS A 200 -3.76 2.96 8.07
N THR A 201 -3.91 1.63 8.07
CA THR A 201 -3.22 0.75 9.03
C THR A 201 -1.98 0.15 8.37
N PHE A 202 -0.81 0.47 8.92
CA PHE A 202 0.46 -0.05 8.43
C PHE A 202 0.82 -1.34 9.14
N ILE A 203 0.85 -2.44 8.41
CA ILE A 203 1.21 -3.77 8.92
C ILE A 203 2.68 -4.04 8.65
N ILE A 204 3.45 -4.21 9.71
CA ILE A 204 4.87 -4.58 9.65
C ILE A 204 5.03 -5.94 10.31
N ARG A 205 5.68 -6.87 9.61
CA ARG A 205 6.03 -8.19 10.15
C ARG A 205 7.45 -8.18 10.70
N GLU A 206 7.72 -8.99 11.71
CA GLU A 206 9.02 -9.10 12.39
C GLU A 206 10.25 -9.11 11.44
N PRO A 207 10.26 -9.86 10.31
CA PRO A 207 11.41 -9.84 9.41
C PRO A 207 11.72 -8.46 8.81
N SER A 208 10.75 -7.55 8.83
CA SER A 208 10.83 -6.19 8.27
C SER A 208 10.99 -5.11 9.35
N PHE A 209 11.13 -5.46 10.64
CA PHE A 209 11.28 -4.46 11.71
C PHE A 209 12.56 -3.63 11.58
N HIS A 210 13.59 -4.14 10.93
CA HIS A 210 14.79 -3.36 10.58
C HIS A 210 14.52 -2.15 9.67
N LEU A 211 13.38 -2.14 8.96
CA LEU A 211 12.96 -1.00 8.12
C LEU A 211 12.16 0.05 8.89
N LEU A 212 11.75 -0.24 10.13
CA LEU A 212 10.86 0.62 10.90
C LEU A 212 11.46 2.01 11.13
N ASP A 213 12.75 2.07 11.49
CA ASP A 213 13.45 3.33 11.72
C ASP A 213 13.46 4.21 10.47
N THR A 214 13.85 3.61 9.34
CA THR A 214 13.89 4.26 8.03
C THR A 214 12.49 4.69 7.60
N PHE A 215 11.48 3.84 7.80
CA PHE A 215 10.08 4.13 7.50
C PHE A 215 9.58 5.35 8.27
N LEU A 216 9.76 5.39 9.59
CA LEU A 216 9.26 6.49 10.42
C LEU A 216 9.95 7.83 10.14
N GLN A 217 11.20 7.81 9.64
CA GLN A 217 11.98 9.00 9.27
C GLN A 217 11.77 9.46 7.83
N GLN A 218 10.95 8.75 7.04
CA GLN A 218 10.73 9.17 5.67
C GLN A 218 9.87 10.41 5.60
N GLU A 219 10.22 11.21 4.60
CA GLU A 219 9.43 12.33 4.14
C GLU A 219 8.76 11.94 2.82
N PRO A 220 7.54 11.36 2.86
CA PRO A 220 6.80 11.04 1.66
C PRO A 220 6.60 12.33 0.83
N CYS A 221 6.85 12.21 -0.47
CA CYS A 221 6.73 13.26 -1.47
C CYS A 221 7.62 14.52 -1.31
N GLY A 222 8.50 14.61 -0.30
CA GLY A 222 9.35 15.80 -0.10
C GLY A 222 8.59 17.06 0.34
N TYR A 223 7.49 16.88 1.11
CA TYR A 223 6.61 17.97 1.55
C TYR A 223 6.93 18.55 2.93
N GLY A 224 8.02 18.13 3.56
CA GLY A 224 8.43 18.51 4.91
C GLY A 224 7.52 17.93 5.98
N ILE A 225 7.03 16.70 5.79
CA ILE A 225 6.19 15.97 6.76
C ILE A 225 6.81 14.60 6.96
N LEU A 226 7.17 14.25 8.20
CA LEU A 226 7.70 12.93 8.52
C LEU A 226 6.56 11.96 8.85
N ILE A 227 6.73 10.69 8.51
CA ILE A 227 5.73 9.64 8.83
C ILE A 227 5.51 9.53 10.35
N SER A 228 6.57 9.67 11.14
CA SER A 228 6.53 9.66 12.62
C SER A 228 5.57 10.70 13.22
N ASP A 229 5.31 11.80 12.52
CA ASP A 229 4.45 12.89 12.98
C ASP A 229 2.97 12.65 12.70
N ILE A 230 2.66 11.89 11.64
CA ILE A 230 1.30 11.77 11.08
C ILE A 230 0.69 10.38 11.14
N ILE A 231 1.49 9.33 11.38
CA ILE A 231 1.01 7.95 11.44
C ILE A 231 0.06 7.75 12.63
N SER A 232 -1.14 7.21 12.36
CA SER A 232 -2.16 7.00 13.40
C SER A 232 -2.47 5.53 13.70
N HIS A 233 -2.18 4.61 12.79
CA HIS A 233 -2.45 3.17 12.99
C HIS A 233 -1.28 2.32 12.52
N LEU A 234 -0.71 1.54 13.43
CA LEU A 234 0.40 0.63 13.18
C LEU A 234 0.07 -0.75 13.74
N GLU A 235 0.17 -1.78 12.91
CA GLU A 235 0.01 -3.17 13.30
C GLU A 235 1.36 -3.88 13.19
N MET A 236 1.85 -4.40 14.31
CA MET A 236 3.15 -5.06 14.41
C MET A 236 2.92 -6.55 14.61
N ILE A 237 3.21 -7.37 13.60
CA ILE A 237 3.05 -8.82 13.67
C ILE A 237 4.40 -9.44 14.06
N ILE A 238 4.45 -10.00 15.26
CA ILE A 238 5.61 -10.70 15.80
C ILE A 238 5.35 -12.20 15.69
N ALA A 239 6.07 -12.86 14.80
CA ALA A 239 5.94 -14.30 14.60
C ALA A 239 7.09 -15.04 15.28
N PHE A 240 6.78 -15.85 16.29
CA PHE A 240 7.74 -16.79 16.86
C PHE A 240 7.82 -18.01 15.98
N LYS A 241 8.43 -17.88 14.81
CA LYS A 241 8.81 -19.08 14.07
C LYS A 241 9.96 -19.71 14.83
N ARG A 242 9.72 -20.82 15.52
CA ARG A 242 10.80 -21.79 15.66
C ARG A 242 11.30 -22.06 14.25
N TYR A 243 12.60 -21.90 14.01
CA TYR A 243 13.25 -22.55 12.89
C TYR A 243 13.18 -24.06 13.13
N ILE A 244 11.98 -24.64 13.04
CA ILE A 244 11.86 -26.04 12.68
C ILE A 244 12.35 -26.01 11.25
N GLY A 245 13.63 -26.35 11.05
CA GLY A 245 14.08 -26.75 9.72
C GLY A 245 13.12 -27.85 9.28
N TRP A 246 12.17 -27.48 8.41
CA TRP A 246 11.41 -28.45 7.65
C TRP A 246 12.41 -29.04 6.66
N ASP A 247 13.29 -29.90 7.16
CA ASP A 247 13.92 -30.87 6.31
C ASP A 247 12.81 -31.88 6.00
N GLU A 248 12.30 -31.85 4.77
CA GLU A 248 11.27 -32.76 4.29
C GLU A 248 11.71 -34.24 4.44
N ASN A 249 13.00 -34.47 4.68
CA ASN A 249 13.53 -35.76 5.10
C ASN A 249 13.37 -35.99 6.61
N ARG A 250 12.19 -36.51 6.95
CA ARG A 250 11.90 -37.19 8.23
C ARG A 250 13.07 -38.09 8.66
N ASN A 251 13.82 -37.69 9.71
CA ASN A 251 14.35 -38.55 10.78
C ASN A 251 15.43 -37.91 11.66
N TYR A 252 15.93 -36.71 11.37
CA TYR A 252 16.81 -36.04 12.32
C TYR A 252 15.98 -35.22 13.30
N LYS A 253 15.89 -35.72 14.55
CA LYS A 253 15.76 -34.85 15.73
C LYS A 253 16.98 -33.93 15.72
N VAL A 254 16.96 -32.86 14.92
CA VAL A 254 17.89 -31.76 15.09
C VAL A 254 17.54 -31.21 16.46
N LYS A 255 18.32 -31.61 17.48
CA LYS A 255 18.36 -30.91 18.75
C LYS A 255 18.85 -29.51 18.40
N PHE A 256 17.91 -28.61 18.20
CA PHE A 256 18.21 -27.19 18.16
C PHE A 256 18.60 -26.81 19.60
N ASP A 257 19.89 -26.97 19.90
CA ASP A 257 20.58 -26.05 20.80
C ASP A 257 20.66 -24.72 20.04
N GLU A 258 19.53 -24.01 19.93
CA GLU A 258 19.65 -22.56 19.89
C GLU A 258 20.34 -22.21 21.20
N THR A 259 21.63 -21.91 21.11
CA THR A 259 22.40 -21.54 22.29
C THR A 259 21.71 -20.35 22.91
N LYS A 260 21.69 -20.27 24.25
CA LYS A 260 21.16 -19.09 24.97
C LYS A 260 21.67 -17.77 24.39
N GLU A 261 22.84 -17.79 23.78
CA GLU A 261 23.47 -16.70 23.03
C GLU A 261 22.69 -16.25 21.78
N GLN A 262 22.18 -17.18 20.95
CA GLN A 262 21.37 -16.83 19.77
C GLN A 262 20.05 -16.17 20.16
N THR A 263 19.34 -16.73 21.14
CA THR A 263 18.11 -16.14 21.68
C THR A 263 18.39 -14.76 22.27
N ALA A 264 19.47 -14.60 23.03
CA ALA A 264 19.87 -13.29 23.58
C ALA A 264 20.18 -12.26 22.48
N LYS A 265 20.88 -12.67 21.41
CA LYS A 265 21.21 -11.78 20.27
C LYS A 265 19.96 -11.40 19.47
N GLN A 266 19.04 -12.34 19.25
CA GLN A 266 17.77 -12.04 18.59
C GLN A 266 16.95 -11.06 19.44
N LYS A 267 16.87 -11.28 20.75
CA LYS A 267 16.21 -10.39 21.71
C LYS A 267 16.81 -8.97 21.67
N GLU A 268 18.13 -8.86 21.67
CA GLU A 268 18.82 -7.57 21.57
C GLU A 268 18.54 -6.88 20.23
N THR A 269 18.59 -7.63 19.13
CA THR A 269 18.34 -7.10 17.77
C THR A 269 16.91 -6.58 17.65
N LEU A 270 15.94 -7.37 18.10
CA LEU A 270 14.52 -7.01 18.07
C LEU A 270 14.25 -5.79 18.97
N SER A 271 14.85 -5.74 20.15
CA SER A 271 14.75 -4.59 21.05
C SER A 271 15.25 -3.31 20.38
N LYS A 272 16.43 -3.35 19.73
CA LYS A 272 16.97 -2.20 18.98
C LYS A 272 16.05 -1.76 17.85
N GLN A 273 15.45 -2.70 17.12
CA GLN A 273 14.53 -2.36 16.02
C GLN A 273 13.23 -1.75 16.55
N LEU A 274 12.66 -2.31 17.62
CA LEU A 274 11.43 -1.81 18.23
C LEU A 274 11.61 -0.44 18.91
N GLN A 275 12.82 -0.09 19.35
CA GLN A 275 13.12 1.26 19.84
C GLN A 275 12.82 2.36 18.81
N ALA A 276 12.80 2.04 17.50
CA ALA A 276 12.38 2.99 16.47
C ALA A 276 10.94 3.52 16.68
N LEU A 277 10.06 2.75 17.34
CA LEU A 277 8.72 3.21 17.71
C LEU A 277 8.75 4.46 18.58
N LEU A 278 9.81 4.68 19.35
CA LEU A 278 9.97 5.87 20.19
C LEU A 278 10.14 7.17 19.38
N ARG A 279 10.26 7.09 18.05
CA ARG A 279 10.22 8.26 17.16
C ARG A 279 8.81 8.73 16.86
N ILE A 280 7.78 7.94 17.15
CA ILE A 280 6.39 8.36 16.91
C ILE A 280 6.07 9.50 17.89
N GLU A 281 5.89 10.70 17.35
CA GLU A 281 5.58 11.91 18.12
C GLU A 281 4.07 12.11 18.28
N GLY A 282 3.30 11.69 17.27
CA GLY A 282 1.84 11.77 17.25
C GLY A 282 1.16 10.70 18.11
N ARG A 283 -0.15 10.89 18.38
CA ARG A 283 -1.00 9.85 18.97
C ARG A 283 -1.19 8.74 17.95
N CYS A 284 -0.77 7.53 18.30
CA CYS A 284 -0.85 6.38 17.41
C CYS A 284 -1.55 5.21 18.13
N THR A 285 -2.38 4.46 17.41
CA THR A 285 -2.85 3.15 17.84
C THR A 285 -1.87 2.11 17.33
N ILE A 286 -1.23 1.38 18.25
CA ILE A 286 -0.26 0.34 17.91
C ILE A 286 -0.80 -1.01 18.38
N ASP A 287 -1.08 -1.88 17.41
CA ASP A 287 -1.58 -3.24 17.59
C ASP A 287 -0.43 -4.25 17.47
N PHE A 288 0.07 -4.75 18.59
CA PHE A 288 1.01 -5.87 18.58
C PHE A 288 0.25 -7.18 18.42
N LYS A 289 0.42 -7.86 17.30
CA LYS A 289 -0.12 -9.21 17.05
C LYS A 289 0.98 -10.23 17.21
N ILE A 290 0.89 -11.03 18.26
CA ILE A 290 1.90 -12.04 18.58
C ILE A 290 1.39 -13.40 18.11
N GLU A 291 2.08 -13.99 17.13
CA GLU A 291 1.82 -15.34 16.61
C GLU A 291 2.71 -16.35 17.36
N ILE A 292 2.08 -17.28 18.10
CA ILE A 292 2.72 -18.39 18.83
C ILE A 292 2.32 -19.69 18.13
N TRP A 293 3.26 -20.61 17.88
CA TRP A 293 2.96 -21.84 17.12
C TRP A 293 2.64 -23.06 18.01
N HIS A 294 1.84 -23.98 17.48
CA HIS A 294 1.28 -25.15 18.18
C HIS A 294 2.30 -26.10 18.81
N GLY A 295 3.52 -26.15 18.28
CA GLY A 295 4.58 -27.01 18.78
C GLY A 295 5.39 -26.43 19.95
N ASP A 296 5.14 -25.18 20.35
CA ASP A 296 6.05 -24.49 21.27
C ASP A 296 5.75 -24.74 22.75
N GLY A 297 4.52 -25.09 23.10
CA GLY A 297 4.12 -25.41 24.47
C GLY A 297 4.61 -24.36 25.48
N LYS A 298 5.30 -24.80 26.54
CA LYS A 298 5.89 -23.91 27.57
C LYS A 298 6.92 -22.93 27.02
N ALA A 299 7.64 -23.28 25.96
CA ALA A 299 8.69 -22.42 25.40
C ALA A 299 8.10 -21.16 24.76
N GLY A 300 6.97 -21.29 24.04
CA GLY A 300 6.29 -20.14 23.42
C GLY A 300 5.79 -19.12 24.46
N ILE A 301 5.42 -19.60 25.64
CA ILE A 301 4.92 -18.75 26.73
C ILE A 301 6.04 -17.99 27.43
N LEU A 302 7.20 -18.65 27.60
CA LEU A 302 8.40 -17.98 28.09
C LEU A 302 8.87 -16.91 27.10
N GLN A 303 8.92 -17.22 25.81
CA GLN A 303 9.26 -16.25 24.76
C GLN A 303 8.30 -15.07 24.72
N PHE A 304 7.00 -15.33 24.92
CA PHE A 304 6.00 -14.28 25.07
C PHE A 304 6.28 -13.38 26.28
N GLY A 305 6.55 -13.96 27.45
CA GLY A 305 6.93 -13.21 28.64
C GLY A 305 8.13 -12.29 28.39
N GLU A 306 9.18 -12.85 27.79
CA GLU A 306 10.40 -12.10 27.45
C GLU A 306 10.15 -10.96 26.46
N MET A 307 9.24 -11.16 25.50
CA MET A 307 8.83 -10.14 24.54
C MET A 307 8.06 -9.01 25.20
N VAL A 308 7.11 -9.36 26.06
CA VAL A 308 6.34 -8.36 26.81
C VAL A 308 7.26 -7.55 27.72
N ASP A 309 8.22 -8.19 28.38
CA ASP A 309 9.24 -7.50 29.17
C ASP A 309 10.11 -6.56 28.32
N MET A 310 10.39 -6.93 27.07
CA MET A 310 11.10 -6.06 26.13
C MET A 310 10.25 -4.87 25.66
N LEU A 311 8.96 -5.10 25.40
CA LEU A 311 8.04 -4.07 24.93
C LEU A 311 7.68 -3.07 26.04
N LEU A 312 7.74 -3.48 27.30
CA LEU A 312 7.33 -2.71 28.47
C LEU A 312 7.84 -1.25 28.49
N PRO A 313 9.17 -1.00 28.37
CA PRO A 313 9.69 0.37 28.36
C PRO A 313 9.14 1.19 27.19
N ILE A 314 9.00 0.57 26.01
CA ILE A 314 8.52 1.23 24.79
C ILE A 314 7.03 1.59 24.93
N ILE A 315 6.22 0.65 25.41
CA ILE A 315 4.78 0.84 25.67
C ILE A 315 4.56 1.96 26.68
N SER A 316 5.35 2.00 27.76
CA SER A 316 5.23 3.05 28.78
C SER A 316 5.45 4.44 28.18
N VAL A 317 6.52 4.62 27.40
CA VAL A 317 6.81 5.91 26.75
C VAL A 317 5.71 6.29 25.77
N LEU A 318 5.22 5.36 24.96
CA LEU A 318 4.17 5.62 23.97
C LEU A 318 2.83 5.97 24.64
N LYS A 319 2.44 5.24 25.69
CA LYS A 319 1.22 5.56 26.46
C LYS A 319 1.32 6.94 27.11
N ASN A 320 2.49 7.32 27.62
CA ASN A 320 2.70 8.66 28.20
C ASN A 320 2.56 9.78 27.14
N ARG A 321 2.72 9.48 25.85
CA ARG A 321 2.45 10.40 24.73
C ARG A 321 0.99 10.39 24.27
N GLY A 322 0.13 9.57 24.87
CA GLY A 322 -1.28 9.44 24.51
C GLY A 322 -1.55 8.44 23.38
N SER A 323 -0.61 7.55 23.08
CA SER A 323 -0.82 6.44 22.14
C SER A 323 -1.62 5.31 22.79
N THR A 324 -2.47 4.66 21.99
CA THR A 324 -3.23 3.47 22.40
C THR A 324 -2.44 2.23 22.02
N ILE A 325 -2.17 1.35 22.98
CA ILE A 325 -1.42 0.12 22.74
C ILE A 325 -2.32 -1.08 22.98
N ASN A 326 -2.47 -1.92 21.96
CA ASN A 326 -3.19 -3.18 22.05
C ASN A 326 -2.22 -4.34 21.85
N ILE A 327 -2.35 -5.39 22.65
CA ILE A 327 -1.58 -6.62 22.49
C ILE A 327 -2.58 -7.74 22.25
N ASN A 328 -2.55 -8.27 21.03
CA ASN A 328 -3.43 -9.31 20.54
C ASN A 328 -2.65 -10.58 20.27
N PHE A 329 -3.28 -11.72 20.53
CA PHE A 329 -2.68 -13.03 20.36
C PHE A 329 -3.32 -13.67 19.15
N MET A 330 -2.50 -13.92 18.15
CA MET A 330 -2.91 -14.68 16.98
C MET A 330 -2.60 -16.13 17.28
N SER A 331 -3.54 -16.76 17.96
CA SER A 331 -3.52 -18.19 18.10
C SER A 331 -4.18 -18.79 16.86
N SER A 332 -3.41 -19.48 16.03
CA SER A 332 -3.93 -20.62 15.26
C SER A 332 -4.01 -21.88 16.15
N THR A 333 -3.97 -21.71 17.48
CA THR A 333 -3.21 -22.59 18.39
C THR A 333 -3.92 -22.89 19.72
N LEU A 334 -4.54 -21.90 20.37
CA LEU A 334 -5.34 -22.09 21.58
C LEU A 334 -6.62 -22.90 21.31
N ALA A 335 -7.09 -22.93 20.06
CA ALA A 335 -8.17 -23.81 19.63
C ALA A 335 -7.85 -25.31 19.87
N GLY A 336 -6.58 -25.72 19.73
CA GLY A 336 -6.16 -27.10 20.05
C GLY A 336 -5.89 -27.35 21.54
N PHE A 337 -5.88 -26.32 22.38
CA PHE A 337 -5.75 -26.43 23.84
C PHE A 337 -7.08 -26.23 24.59
N GLY A 338 -8.22 -26.16 23.88
CA GLY A 338 -9.55 -25.99 24.50
C GLY A 338 -9.84 -24.59 25.05
N ALA A 339 -8.99 -23.60 24.76
CA ALA A 339 -9.25 -22.21 25.12
C ALA A 339 -10.07 -21.54 24.01
N ALA A 340 -11.36 -21.31 24.27
CA ALA A 340 -12.25 -20.62 23.35
C ALA A 340 -11.81 -19.15 23.17
N LEU A 341 -11.57 -18.76 21.92
CA LEU A 341 -11.11 -17.43 21.53
C LEU A 341 -12.28 -16.46 21.40
N ASN A 342 -12.56 -15.67 22.44
CA ASN A 342 -13.34 -14.45 22.29
C ASN A 342 -12.39 -13.23 22.25
N PHE A 343 -12.27 -12.64 21.06
CA PHE A 343 -11.49 -11.41 20.87
C PHE A 343 -12.14 -10.26 21.66
N GLY A 344 -11.41 -9.76 22.66
CA GLY A 344 -11.84 -8.71 23.58
C GLY A 344 -12.04 -9.17 25.03
N LYS A 345 -12.16 -10.48 25.28
CA LYS A 345 -12.39 -11.06 26.61
C LYS A 345 -11.72 -12.42 26.72
N TRP A 346 -10.64 -12.50 27.49
CA TRP A 346 -9.96 -13.77 27.74
C TRP A 346 -10.87 -14.69 28.53
N VAL A 347 -11.28 -15.81 27.94
CA VAL A 347 -11.97 -16.89 28.63
C VAL A 347 -10.99 -18.05 28.73
N ILE A 348 -10.28 -18.10 29.84
CA ILE A 348 -9.43 -19.25 30.16
C ILE A 348 -10.35 -20.24 30.89
N GLN A 349 -10.57 -21.44 30.33
CA GLN A 349 -11.16 -22.53 31.08
C GLN A 349 -10.25 -22.84 32.26
N ASP A 350 -10.75 -22.62 33.47
CA ASP A 350 -10.02 -22.82 34.72
C ASP A 350 -9.73 -24.31 34.92
N THR A 351 -8.66 -24.79 34.31
CA THR A 351 -8.01 -26.00 34.74
C THR A 351 -6.97 -25.55 35.77
N ALA A 352 -7.31 -25.70 37.04
CA ALA A 352 -6.50 -25.27 38.18
C ALA A 352 -5.06 -25.88 38.23
N SER A 353 -4.69 -26.71 37.24
CA SER A 353 -3.39 -27.32 37.04
C SER A 353 -2.51 -26.64 35.98
N ASP A 354 -3.01 -25.66 35.22
CA ASP A 354 -2.23 -25.03 34.15
C ASP A 354 -1.43 -23.80 34.64
N PRO A 355 -0.09 -23.86 34.75
CA PRO A 355 0.74 -22.75 35.22
C PRO A 355 0.72 -21.51 34.31
N ILE A 356 0.07 -21.60 33.15
CA ILE A 356 -0.07 -20.51 32.19
C ILE A 356 -1.04 -19.43 32.71
N VAL A 357 -2.11 -19.83 33.41
CA VAL A 357 -3.16 -18.92 33.87
C VAL A 357 -2.65 -17.93 34.92
N PRO A 358 -1.91 -18.34 35.96
CA PRO A 358 -1.34 -17.41 36.93
C PRO A 358 -0.27 -16.49 36.31
N PHE A 359 0.49 -16.99 35.33
CA PHE A 359 1.49 -16.18 34.62
C PHE A 359 0.83 -15.09 33.78
N LEU A 360 -0.17 -15.43 32.97
CA LEU A 360 -0.93 -14.46 32.17
C LEU A 360 -1.67 -13.46 33.05
N ARG A 361 -2.23 -13.91 34.19
CA ARG A 361 -2.87 -13.03 35.17
C ARG A 361 -1.86 -12.06 35.78
N ASN A 362 -0.69 -12.52 36.21
CA ASN A 362 0.38 -11.66 36.75
C ASN A 362 0.88 -10.66 35.71
N VAL A 363 1.05 -11.10 34.46
CA VAL A 363 1.29 -10.19 33.32
C VAL A 363 0.16 -9.15 33.31
N MET A 364 -1.09 -9.53 33.05
CA MET A 364 -2.21 -8.60 32.90
C MET A 364 -2.40 -7.63 34.07
N ASP A 365 -2.29 -8.11 35.32
CA ASP A 365 -2.35 -7.32 36.54
C ASP A 365 -1.23 -6.28 36.59
N LYS A 366 0.00 -6.67 36.26
CA LYS A 366 1.15 -5.75 36.15
C LYS A 366 0.94 -4.67 35.09
N PHE A 367 0.11 -4.93 34.07
CA PHE A 367 -0.15 -3.99 32.97
C PHE A 367 -1.42 -3.14 33.15
N GLY A 368 -2.21 -3.38 34.19
CA GLY A 368 -3.54 -2.76 34.33
C GLY A 368 -4.43 -3.03 33.11
N LEU A 369 -4.20 -4.14 32.42
CA LEU A 369 -5.05 -4.57 31.32
C LEU A 369 -6.36 -5.10 31.93
N PRO A 370 -7.52 -4.89 31.26
CA PRO A 370 -8.79 -5.39 31.77
C PRO A 370 -8.65 -6.89 32.06
N GLY A 371 -8.90 -7.27 33.32
CA GLY A 371 -8.61 -8.60 33.84
C GLY A 371 -9.32 -9.73 33.09
N VAL A 372 -8.77 -10.93 33.20
CA VAL A 372 -9.47 -12.16 32.80
C VAL A 372 -10.70 -12.30 33.70
N GLU A 373 -11.89 -11.96 33.20
CA GLU A 373 -13.11 -12.32 33.90
C GLU A 373 -13.26 -13.84 33.85
N ASN A 374 -13.37 -14.48 35.02
CA ASN A 374 -13.75 -15.88 35.13
C ASN A 374 -15.15 -16.03 34.54
N VAL A 375 -15.24 -16.50 33.30
CA VAL A 375 -16.53 -16.90 32.72
C VAL A 375 -16.90 -18.25 33.33
N ASN A 376 -18.12 -18.36 33.85
CA ASN A 376 -18.61 -19.61 34.43
C ASN A 376 -18.54 -20.72 33.36
N ALA A 377 -18.10 -21.92 33.76
CA ALA A 377 -18.05 -23.09 32.89
C ALA A 377 -19.40 -23.41 32.22
N GLU A 378 -20.51 -22.94 32.79
CA GLU A 378 -21.85 -23.05 32.20
C GLU A 378 -22.06 -22.13 30.99
N ASP A 379 -21.52 -20.91 31.00
CA ASP A 379 -21.64 -19.96 29.87
C ASP A 379 -20.82 -20.44 28.66
N VAL A 380 -19.66 -21.06 28.91
CA VAL A 380 -18.84 -21.69 27.86
C VAL A 380 -19.57 -22.88 27.26
N ARG A 381 -20.17 -23.75 28.08
CA ARG A 381 -20.97 -24.89 27.60
C ARG A 381 -22.22 -24.46 26.84
N ALA A 382 -22.89 -23.40 27.29
CA ALA A 382 -24.06 -22.86 26.60
C ALA A 382 -23.69 -22.26 25.24
N PHE A 383 -22.51 -21.68 25.10
CA PHE A 383 -22.00 -21.19 23.82
C PHE A 383 -21.58 -22.34 22.89
N GLU A 384 -20.83 -23.33 23.38
CA GLU A 384 -20.44 -24.52 22.61
C GLU A 384 -21.66 -25.30 22.10
N ALA A 385 -22.72 -25.40 22.90
CA ALA A 385 -23.97 -26.04 22.49
C ALA A 385 -24.69 -25.30 21.35
N ASN A 386 -24.41 -24.00 21.17
CA ASN A 386 -25.01 -23.15 20.14
C ASN A 386 -24.05 -22.83 18.99
N PHE A 387 -22.80 -23.28 19.06
CA PHE A 387 -21.79 -23.03 18.03
C PHE A 387 -22.00 -23.98 16.85
N ILE A 388 -22.40 -23.43 15.71
CA ILE A 388 -22.47 -24.17 14.45
C ILE A 388 -21.09 -24.04 13.78
N PRO A 389 -20.29 -25.12 13.67
CA PRO A 389 -19.01 -25.05 13.01
C PRO A 389 -19.18 -24.67 11.53
N PRO A 390 -18.26 -23.88 10.95
CA PRO A 390 -18.32 -23.53 9.54
C PRO A 390 -18.25 -24.79 8.67
N ASN A 391 -18.99 -24.76 7.55
CA ASN A 391 -19.04 -25.86 6.60
C ASN A 391 -17.61 -26.18 6.09
N PRO A 392 -17.12 -27.42 6.22
CA PRO A 392 -15.78 -27.80 5.76
C PRO A 392 -15.50 -27.47 4.29
N ASP A 393 -16.54 -27.35 3.45
CA ASP A 393 -16.39 -26.95 2.04
C ASP A 393 -15.92 -25.49 1.84
N ASP A 394 -16.13 -24.60 2.81
CA ASP A 394 -15.69 -23.19 2.71
C ASP A 394 -14.19 -23.00 2.98
N GLN A 395 -13.52 -23.96 3.65
CA GLN A 395 -12.08 -23.89 3.90
C GLN A 395 -11.25 -24.27 2.66
N SER A 396 -11.81 -25.07 1.76
CA SER A 396 -11.12 -25.54 0.53
C SER A 396 -10.90 -24.42 -0.50
N LYS A 397 -11.71 -23.36 -0.49
CA LYS A 397 -11.61 -22.26 -1.47
C LYS A 397 -10.51 -21.25 -1.17
N HIS A 398 -9.97 -21.23 0.06
CA HIS A 398 -8.92 -20.29 0.43
C HIS A 398 -7.49 -20.80 0.18
N TYR A 399 -7.28 -22.11 0.01
CA TYR A 399 -5.96 -22.69 -0.26
C TYR A 399 -5.64 -22.86 -1.76
N ALA A 400 -6.61 -22.64 -2.66
CA ALA A 400 -6.41 -22.81 -4.10
C ALA A 400 -5.74 -21.61 -4.81
N TYR A 401 -5.44 -20.51 -4.11
CA TYR A 401 -4.84 -19.29 -4.70
C TYR A 401 -3.42 -18.99 -4.20
N SER A 402 -2.70 -19.98 -3.67
CA SER A 402 -1.28 -19.85 -3.30
C SER A 402 -0.41 -20.98 -3.86
N MET A 403 -0.58 -21.28 -5.16
CA MET A 403 0.47 -21.88 -5.99
C MET A 403 0.91 -20.87 -7.05
#